data_AF-A0A482XKG6-F1
#
_entry.id   AF-A0A482XKG6-F1
#
_cell.length_a   1.000
_cell.length_b   1.000
_cell.length_c   1.000
_cell.angle_alpha   90.00
_cell.angle_beta   90.00
_cell.angle_gamma   90.00
#
_symmetry.space_group_name_H-M   'P 1'
#
loop_
_entity.id
_entity.type
_entity.pdbx_description
1 polymer ?
#
loop_
_entity_poly.entity_id
_entity_poly.type
_entity_poly.pdbx_seq_one_letter_code
_entity_poly.pdbx_strand_id
1 'polypeptide(L)'
;MAGSWSTLSLGWKSQAKEFFNKSTLHGVRYIAETDRPIYERFIWLVLTTTGGVITMLIILSLWSKFQTNATITGLDTDFHNWDAPFPAVTVCPQHPLNDTRVTDYIQR
;
A
#
# COMPACT_ATOMS: atom_id res chain seq x y z
N MET A 1 -34.52 35.46 -18.12
CA MET A 1 -34.33 34.27 -17.27
C MET A 1 -32.87 34.17 -16.80
N ALA A 2 -32.37 35.17 -16.06
CA ALA A 2 -30.94 35.30 -15.72
C ALA A 2 -30.69 35.37 -14.19
N GLY A 3 -31.46 34.63 -13.38
CA GLY A 3 -31.53 34.85 -11.92
C GLY A 3 -31.19 33.68 -11.00
N SER A 4 -30.89 32.48 -11.52
CA SER A 4 -30.65 31.29 -10.68
C SER A 4 -29.17 30.94 -10.52
N TRP A 5 -28.33 31.23 -11.53
CA TRP A 5 -26.91 30.89 -11.50
C TRP A 5 -26.08 31.79 -10.59
N SER A 6 -26.42 33.08 -10.49
CA SER A 6 -25.68 34.04 -9.65
C SER A 6 -25.89 33.76 -8.16
N THR A 7 -27.12 33.45 -7.75
CA THR A 7 -27.48 33.09 -6.36
C THR A 7 -26.82 31.78 -5.92
N LEU A 8 -26.79 30.78 -6.81
CA LEU A 8 -26.13 29.50 -6.54
C LEU A 8 -24.60 29.66 -6.43
N SER A 9 -24.00 30.51 -7.27
CA SER A 9 -22.55 30.81 -7.19
C SER A 9 -22.15 31.56 -5.92
N LEU A 10 -23.00 32.45 -5.41
CA LEU A 10 -22.80 33.20 -4.16
C LEU A 10 -22.87 32.26 -2.95
N GLY A 11 -23.88 31.38 -2.93
CA GLY A 11 -23.98 30.33 -1.91
C GLY A 11 -22.76 29.41 -1.92
N TRP A 12 -22.36 28.92 -3.09
CA TRP A 12 -21.22 28.01 -3.21
C TRP A 12 -19.89 28.63 -2.73
N LYS A 13 -19.64 29.90 -3.07
CA LYS A 13 -18.44 30.61 -2.59
C LYS A 13 -18.41 30.74 -1.07
N SER A 14 -19.56 31.06 -0.46
CA SER A 14 -19.68 31.14 1.01
C SER A 14 -19.40 29.78 1.65
N GLN A 15 -20.05 28.72 1.15
CA GLN A 15 -19.87 27.37 1.69
C GLN A 15 -18.45 26.85 1.51
N ALA A 16 -17.82 27.07 0.36
CA ALA A 16 -16.44 26.67 0.11
C ALA A 16 -15.45 27.40 1.02
N LYS A 17 -15.67 28.71 1.26
CA LYS A 17 -14.84 29.49 2.19
C LYS A 17 -14.97 28.98 3.63
N GLU A 18 -16.18 28.71 4.07
CA GLU A 18 -16.43 28.15 5.41
C GLU A 18 -15.80 26.76 5.56
N PHE A 19 -15.96 25.90 4.56
CA PHE A 19 -15.35 24.56 4.53
C PHE A 19 -13.82 24.64 4.63
N PHE A 20 -13.16 25.46 3.81
CA PHE A 20 -11.69 25.57 3.86
C PHE A 20 -11.16 26.20 5.15
N ASN A 21 -11.94 27.06 5.82
CA ASN A 21 -11.57 27.62 7.12
C ASN A 21 -11.72 26.62 8.28
N LYS A 22 -12.72 25.73 8.20
CA LYS A 22 -13.04 24.75 9.26
C LYS A 22 -12.43 23.37 9.02
N SER A 23 -11.89 23.10 7.84
CA SER A 23 -11.28 21.82 7.49
C SER A 23 -9.93 21.63 8.17
N THR A 24 -9.58 20.36 8.43
CA THR A 24 -8.25 19.94 8.89
C THR A 24 -7.28 19.66 7.74
N LEU A 25 -7.73 19.84 6.49
CA LEU A 25 -6.88 19.68 5.31
C LEU A 25 -5.74 20.70 5.34
N HIS A 26 -4.51 20.18 5.31
CA HIS A 26 -3.32 21.00 5.24
C HIS A 26 -3.27 21.76 3.89
N GLY A 27 -2.87 23.03 3.90
CA GLY A 27 -2.77 23.84 2.68
C GLY A 27 -4.03 24.65 2.34
N VAL A 28 -5.23 24.05 2.38
CA VAL A 28 -6.47 24.74 1.93
C VAL A 28 -6.87 25.93 2.80
N ARG A 29 -6.52 25.92 4.09
CA ARG A 29 -6.78 27.05 4.99
C ARG A 29 -6.06 28.32 4.54
N TYR A 30 -4.82 28.19 4.05
CA TYR A 30 -4.04 29.32 3.56
C TYR A 30 -4.61 29.92 2.26
N ILE A 31 -5.41 29.17 1.52
CA ILE A 31 -6.12 29.65 0.32
C ILE A 31 -7.33 30.52 0.72
N ALA A 32 -8.04 30.15 1.79
CA ALA A 32 -9.23 30.85 2.28
C ALA A 32 -8.93 32.06 3.19
N GLU A 33 -7.69 32.14 3.71
CA GLU A 33 -7.22 33.22 4.57
C GLU A 33 -7.26 34.58 3.86
N THR A 34 -8.02 35.54 4.39
CA THR A 34 -8.31 36.81 3.70
C THR A 34 -7.17 37.85 3.84
N ASP A 35 -6.27 37.66 4.81
CA ASP A 35 -5.18 38.60 5.15
C ASP A 35 -3.88 38.38 4.34
N ARG A 36 -3.81 37.35 3.51
CA ARG A 36 -2.60 36.96 2.76
C ARG A 36 -2.52 37.58 1.36
N PRO A 37 -1.33 37.93 0.87
CA PRO A 37 -1.15 38.42 -0.49
C PRO A 37 -1.48 37.34 -1.53
N ILE A 38 -1.93 37.78 -2.71
CA ILE A 38 -2.49 36.91 -3.75
C ILE A 38 -1.47 35.86 -4.25
N TYR A 39 -0.18 36.21 -4.31
CA TYR A 39 0.86 35.28 -4.75
C TYR A 39 1.04 34.10 -3.79
N GLU A 40 0.93 34.32 -2.46
CA GLU A 40 1.01 33.23 -1.48
C GLU A 40 -0.17 32.27 -1.63
N ARG A 41 -1.37 32.81 -1.85
CA ARG A 41 -2.56 31.97 -2.10
C ARG A 41 -2.40 31.12 -3.34
N PHE A 42 -1.80 31.66 -4.40
CA PHE A 42 -1.55 30.91 -5.63
C PHE A 42 -0.55 29.79 -5.40
N ILE A 43 0.55 30.05 -4.68
CA ILE A 43 1.54 29.03 -4.32
C ILE A 43 0.87 27.90 -3.52
N TRP A 44 0.09 28.24 -2.47
CA TRP A 44 -0.62 27.24 -1.67
C TRP A 44 -1.64 26.44 -2.49
N LEU A 45 -2.33 27.08 -3.45
CA LEU A 45 -3.23 26.39 -4.37
C LEU A 45 -2.46 25.38 -5.21
N VAL A 46 -1.36 25.78 -5.85
CA VAL A 46 -0.53 24.89 -6.69
C VAL A 46 0.03 23.73 -5.87
N LEU A 47 0.59 24.00 -4.69
CA LEU A 47 1.14 22.95 -3.83
C LEU A 47 0.07 21.96 -3.36
N THR A 48 -1.08 22.46 -2.91
CA THR A 48 -2.17 21.61 -2.41
C THR A 48 -2.78 20.76 -3.53
N THR A 49 -3.00 21.36 -4.71
CA THR A 49 -3.53 20.63 -5.88
C THR A 49 -2.54 19.57 -6.36
N THR A 50 -1.26 19.91 -6.48
CA THR A 50 -0.21 18.96 -6.90
C THR A 50 -0.09 17.80 -5.90
N GLY A 51 -0.11 18.09 -4.60
CA GLY A 51 -0.11 17.07 -3.55
C GLY A 51 -1.33 16.13 -3.63
N GLY A 52 -2.51 16.68 -3.90
CA GLY A 52 -3.73 15.89 -4.11
C GLY A 52 -3.64 14.97 -5.35
N VAL A 53 -3.10 15.47 -6.45
CA VAL A 53 -2.89 14.66 -7.68
C VAL A 53 -1.91 13.52 -7.42
N ILE A 54 -0.74 13.81 -6.82
CA ILE A 54 0.26 12.79 -6.49
C ILE A 54 -0.32 11.74 -5.55
N THR A 55 -1.05 12.18 -4.51
CA THR A 55 -1.71 11.27 -3.56
C THR A 55 -2.68 10.34 -4.28
N MET A 56 -3.51 10.85 -5.19
CA MET A 56 -4.43 10.02 -5.97
C MET A 56 -3.71 9.01 -6.86
N LEU A 57 -2.63 9.42 -7.55
CA LEU A 57 -1.83 8.51 -8.37
C LEU A 57 -1.23 7.38 -7.54
N ILE A 58 -0.69 7.70 -6.35
CA ILE A 58 -0.15 6.72 -5.41
C ILE A 58 -1.26 5.76 -4.94
N ILE A 59 -2.42 6.28 -4.53
CA ILE A 59 -3.55 5.44 -4.09
C ILE A 59 -3.96 4.46 -5.20
N LEU A 60 -4.11 4.92 -6.45
CA LEU A 60 -4.46 4.04 -7.57
C LEU A 60 -3.39 2.98 -7.83
N SER A 61 -2.11 3.35 -7.74
CA SER A 61 -1.00 2.40 -7.88
C SER A 61 -1.00 1.35 -6.75
N LEU A 62 -1.23 1.77 -5.50
CA LEU A 62 -1.29 0.84 -4.36
C LEU A 62 -2.52 -0.06 -4.48
N TRP A 63 -3.66 0.49 -4.88
CA TRP A 63 -4.88 -0.27 -5.10
C TRP A 63 -4.69 -1.36 -6.15
N SER A 64 -4.03 -1.04 -7.27
CA SER A 64 -3.70 -2.03 -8.31
C SER A 64 -2.76 -3.13 -7.78
N LYS A 65 -1.72 -2.76 -7.01
CA LYS A 65 -0.82 -3.73 -6.39
C LYS A 65 -1.54 -4.63 -5.37
N PHE A 66 -2.43 -4.06 -4.57
CA PHE A 66 -3.23 -4.79 -3.59
C PHE A 66 -4.11 -5.85 -4.27
N GLN A 67 -4.72 -5.53 -5.41
CA GLN A 67 -5.57 -6.44 -6.17
C GLN A 67 -4.77 -7.54 -6.91
N THR A 68 -3.54 -7.24 -7.35
CA THR A 68 -2.75 -8.16 -8.21
C THR A 68 -1.73 -9.01 -7.43
N ASN A 69 -1.20 -8.49 -6.33
CA ASN A 69 -0.13 -9.11 -5.54
C ASN A 69 -0.50 -9.07 -4.05
N ALA A 70 -1.60 -9.74 -3.70
CA ALA A 70 -2.20 -9.70 -2.37
C ALA A 70 -1.37 -10.42 -1.28
N THR A 71 -0.30 -11.14 -1.64
CA THR A 71 0.46 -11.96 -0.70
C THR A 71 1.91 -11.51 -0.61
N ILE A 72 2.28 -10.90 0.52
CA ILE A 72 3.67 -10.63 0.91
C ILE A 72 4.11 -11.79 1.80
N THR A 73 5.07 -12.59 1.35
CA THR A 73 5.67 -13.66 2.17
C THR A 73 6.84 -13.09 2.97
N GLY A 74 6.73 -13.11 4.31
CA GLY A 74 7.83 -12.84 5.22
C GLY A 74 8.33 -14.13 5.86
N LEU A 75 9.64 -14.28 6.01
CA LEU A 75 10.21 -15.34 6.84
C LEU A 75 10.05 -14.93 8.30
N ASP A 76 9.26 -15.68 9.05
CA ASP A 76 9.20 -15.55 10.49
C ASP A 76 10.28 -16.43 11.11
N THR A 77 11.22 -15.81 11.82
CA THR A 77 12.33 -16.50 12.50
C THR A 77 12.15 -16.37 14.00
N ASP A 78 11.00 -16.77 14.52
CA ASP A 78 10.79 -16.86 15.96
C ASP A 78 11.49 -18.11 16.50
N PHE A 79 12.61 -17.92 17.20
CA PHE A 79 13.40 -18.99 17.80
C PHE A 79 12.93 -19.36 19.21
N HIS A 80 11.98 -18.61 19.79
CA HIS A 80 11.59 -18.78 21.20
C HIS A 80 10.43 -19.76 21.41
N ASN A 81 9.72 -20.13 20.34
CA ASN A 81 8.55 -21.03 20.40
C ASN A 81 8.51 -22.04 19.24
N TRP A 82 9.66 -22.65 18.91
CA TRP A 82 9.74 -23.73 17.93
C TRP A 82 9.39 -25.07 18.60
N ASP A 83 8.23 -25.63 18.30
CA ASP A 83 7.84 -27.00 18.68
C ASP A 83 7.63 -27.83 17.41
N ALA A 84 8.73 -28.06 16.68
CA ALA A 84 8.70 -28.77 15.42
C ALA A 84 8.87 -30.28 15.64
N PRO A 85 8.06 -31.12 14.97
CA PRO A 85 8.22 -32.57 15.08
C PRO A 85 9.57 -33.01 14.51
N PHE A 86 10.15 -34.05 15.12
CA PHE A 86 11.38 -34.65 14.60
C PHE A 86 11.15 -35.13 13.14
N PRO A 87 12.04 -34.77 12.19
CA PRO A 87 11.83 -35.07 10.79
C PRO A 87 11.97 -36.57 10.50
N ALA A 88 11.34 -37.02 9.41
CA ALA A 88 11.56 -38.37 8.92
C ALA A 88 13.01 -38.51 8.43
N VAL A 89 13.77 -39.41 9.04
CA VAL A 89 15.15 -39.72 8.64
C VAL A 89 15.12 -41.00 7.81
N THR A 90 15.51 -40.89 6.54
CA THR A 90 15.70 -42.05 5.65
C THR A 90 17.20 -42.24 5.43
N VAL A 91 17.71 -43.43 5.76
CA VAL A 91 19.12 -43.79 5.54
C VAL A 91 19.18 -44.84 4.45
N CYS A 92 19.99 -44.58 3.42
CA CYS A 92 20.27 -45.53 2.35
C CYS A 92 21.72 -46.03 2.48
N PRO A 93 21.97 -47.32 2.23
CA PRO A 93 23.34 -47.82 2.17
C PRO A 93 24.05 -47.21 0.95
N GLN A 94 25.32 -46.86 1.11
CA GLN A 94 26.15 -46.35 0.01
C GLN A 94 26.31 -47.39 -1.11
N HIS A 95 26.39 -48.66 -0.74
CA HIS A 95 26.38 -49.78 -1.66
C HIS A 95 24.98 -50.39 -1.70
N PRO A 96 24.25 -50.29 -2.83
CA PRO A 96 22.88 -50.81 -2.94
C PRO A 96 22.82 -52.34 -2.90
N LEU A 97 23.96 -53.01 -3.12
CA LEU A 97 24.08 -54.45 -3.23
C LEU A 97 25.08 -54.97 -2.20
N ASN A 98 24.79 -56.15 -1.66
CA ASN A 98 25.72 -56.90 -0.84
C ASN A 98 26.30 -58.02 -1.70
N ASP A 99 27.57 -57.91 -2.07
CA ASP A 99 28.24 -58.80 -3.03
C ASP A 99 28.18 -60.28 -2.60
N THR A 100 28.23 -60.55 -1.30
CA THR A 100 28.07 -61.90 -0.76
C THR A 100 26.68 -62.45 -1.05
N ARG A 101 25.62 -61.66 -0.84
CA ARG A 101 24.23 -62.08 -1.10
C ARG A 101 23.93 -62.21 -2.60
N VAL A 102 24.56 -61.38 -3.43
CA VAL A 102 24.44 -61.48 -4.90
C VAL A 102 25.11 -62.78 -5.38
N THR A 103 26.29 -63.09 -4.87
CA THR A 103 27.05 -64.30 -5.27
C THR A 103 26.32 -65.58 -4.85
N ASP A 104 25.79 -65.63 -3.63
CA ASP A 104 24.98 -66.77 -3.14
C ASP A 104 23.72 -67.00 -3.99
N TYR A 105 23.10 -65.94 -4.51
CA TYR A 105 21.92 -66.05 -5.38
C TYR A 105 22.28 -66.57 -6.78
N ILE A 106 23.43 -66.18 -7.32
CA ILE A 106 23.90 -66.61 -8.66
C ILE A 106 24.32 -68.10 -8.66
N GLN A 107 24.83 -68.61 -7.55
CA GLN A 107 25.27 -70.01 -7.43
C GLN A 107 24.15 -71.01 -7.10
N ARG A 108 22.95 -70.52 -6.79
CA ARG A 108 21.77 -71.35 -6.55
C ARG A 108 20.99 -71.61 -7.84
#